data_AF-A0A011PCU3-F1
#
_entry.id   AF-A0A011PCU3-F1
#
_cell.length_a   1.000
_cell.length_b   1.000
_cell.length_c   1.000
_cell.angle_alpha   90.00
_cell.angle_beta   90.00
_cell.angle_gamma   90.00
#
_symmetry.space_group_name_H-M   'P 1'
#
loop_
_entity.id
_entity.type
_entity.pdbx_description
1 polymer ?
#
loop_
_entity_poly.entity_id
_entity_poly.type
_entity_poly.pdbx_seq_one_letter_code
_entity_poly.pdbx_strand_id
1 'polypeptide(L)'
;MNRPTASAAKPQAAAPGKRTGKKAAAPAKPIAAAASDPGLVDQVRAMAGRLLDVSSAAGVAGRTLEMASKVSRALLDGQAIEAASEVLRVVLPSAAESAAWAKTGAVVRRMRERAGLTIAELGVAIDLKDPSLVEALENGRLAVSFELILRLAAVLGRQDPIGFVMGLTRTANPELWKSLEELGVGKLVLQSVREHQFVNVYRSNDDARTLSDEEFAEILGFTQAAFEMAMAQRARYRASRRGPAADVAQ
;
A
#
# COMPACT_ATOMS: atom_id res chain seq x y z
N MET A 1 62.74 -14.67 -4.76
CA MET A 1 63.55 -15.28 -3.68
C MET A 1 62.64 -15.43 -2.45
N ASN A 2 62.32 -16.57 -1.85
CA ASN A 2 62.89 -17.91 -1.84
C ASN A 2 61.77 -18.94 -1.56
N ARG A 3 61.77 -20.06 -2.31
CA ARG A 3 61.37 -21.37 -1.78
C ARG A 3 62.53 -21.95 -0.97
N PRO A 4 62.29 -22.95 -0.10
CA PRO A 4 62.91 -24.26 -0.34
C PRO A 4 62.01 -25.47 0.05
N THR A 5 61.88 -26.48 -0.83
CA THR A 5 62.42 -27.88 -0.77
C THR A 5 61.58 -28.86 0.07
N ALA A 6 60.83 -29.81 -0.51
CA ALA A 6 61.20 -31.09 -1.15
C ALA A 6 61.74 -32.17 -0.19
N SER A 7 61.05 -33.32 -0.09
CA SER A 7 61.61 -34.65 -0.42
C SER A 7 60.58 -35.77 -0.23
N ALA A 8 60.67 -36.78 -1.10
CA ALA A 8 59.78 -37.91 -1.28
C ALA A 8 60.29 -39.18 -0.58
N ALA A 9 59.41 -40.17 -0.34
CA ALA A 9 59.68 -41.59 -0.60
C ALA A 9 58.48 -42.50 -0.26
N LYS A 10 58.09 -43.33 -1.23
CA LYS A 10 57.32 -44.58 -1.08
C LYS A 10 58.28 -45.67 -0.55
N PRO A 11 57.82 -46.78 0.07
CA PRO A 11 57.43 -47.93 -0.74
C PRO A 11 56.24 -48.75 -0.20
N GLN A 12 55.79 -49.65 -1.06
CA GLN A 12 54.64 -50.55 -1.00
C GLN A 12 55.09 -51.96 -0.58
N ALA A 13 54.34 -52.65 0.30
CA ALA A 13 54.19 -54.12 0.39
C ALA A 13 53.30 -54.43 1.62
N ALA A 14 52.09 -54.96 1.44
CA ALA A 14 51.73 -56.37 1.29
C ALA A 14 51.19 -56.96 2.62
N ALA A 15 49.93 -57.38 2.59
CA ALA A 15 49.26 -58.17 3.62
C ALA A 15 49.86 -59.60 3.69
N PRO A 16 49.62 -60.40 4.75
CA PRO A 16 48.34 -61.09 4.89
C PRO A 16 47.83 -61.21 6.33
N GLY A 17 46.52 -61.45 6.47
CA GLY A 17 45.82 -61.47 7.75
C GLY A 17 45.69 -62.83 8.43
N LYS A 18 45.10 -62.82 9.64
CA LYS A 18 44.02 -63.74 10.02
C LYS A 18 43.34 -63.24 11.30
N ARG A 19 42.02 -63.44 11.29
CA ARG A 19 41.00 -63.10 12.29
C ARG A 19 41.19 -63.86 13.60
N THR A 20 40.75 -63.25 14.72
CA THR A 20 39.90 -63.83 15.79
C THR A 20 39.52 -62.69 16.76
N GLY A 21 38.23 -62.29 16.81
CA GLY A 21 37.34 -62.36 18.00
C GLY A 21 37.59 -61.23 19.04
N LYS A 22 36.66 -60.49 19.65
CA LYS A 22 35.20 -60.63 19.88
C LYS A 22 34.74 -59.34 20.63
N LYS A 23 33.56 -58.77 20.30
CA LYS A 23 32.59 -57.96 21.12
C LYS A 23 33.12 -56.68 21.85
N ALA A 24 32.48 -55.51 21.87
CA ALA A 24 31.07 -55.13 21.87
C ALA A 24 30.89 -53.68 21.34
N ALA A 25 29.78 -53.41 20.65
CA ALA A 25 29.39 -52.11 20.13
C ALA A 25 28.45 -51.38 21.11
N ALA A 26 28.73 -50.10 21.37
CA ALA A 26 27.84 -49.13 22.01
C ALA A 26 26.81 -48.59 20.98
N PRO A 27 25.63 -48.09 21.40
CA PRO A 27 24.47 -47.96 20.53
C PRO A 27 24.57 -46.75 19.59
N ALA A 28 24.15 -46.97 18.34
CA ALA A 28 24.02 -45.93 17.33
C ALA A 28 22.77 -45.07 17.58
N LYS A 29 22.96 -43.75 17.42
CA LYS A 29 21.95 -42.69 17.42
C LYS A 29 20.87 -42.97 16.36
N PRO A 30 19.56 -42.74 16.62
CA PRO A 30 18.53 -42.97 15.61
C PRO A 30 18.72 -42.04 14.42
N ILE A 31 18.71 -42.62 13.23
CA ILE A 31 18.66 -41.91 11.95
C ILE A 31 17.34 -41.13 11.91
N ALA A 32 17.46 -39.82 11.65
CA ALA A 32 16.33 -38.93 11.45
C ALA A 32 15.44 -39.48 10.33
N ALA A 33 14.14 -39.61 10.65
CA ALA A 33 13.12 -39.98 9.69
C ALA A 33 13.16 -39.03 8.49
N ALA A 34 13.17 -39.61 7.29
CA ALA A 34 13.07 -38.90 6.04
C ALA A 34 11.83 -37.97 6.09
N ALA A 35 12.04 -36.70 5.77
CA ALA A 35 10.96 -35.76 5.53
C ALA A 35 10.12 -36.29 4.36
N SER A 36 8.92 -36.76 4.65
CA SER A 36 7.89 -37.04 3.65
C SER A 36 7.60 -35.72 2.93
N ASP A 37 7.64 -35.72 1.59
CA ASP A 37 7.04 -34.63 0.83
C ASP A 37 5.61 -34.42 1.33
N PRO A 38 5.21 -33.18 1.66
CA PRO A 38 3.87 -32.92 2.15
C PRO A 38 2.90 -33.35 1.05
N GLY A 39 2.03 -34.32 1.38
CA GLY A 39 1.02 -34.80 0.46
C GLY A 39 0.13 -33.65 0.01
N LEU A 40 -0.60 -33.82 -1.10
CA LEU A 40 -1.52 -32.81 -1.63
C LEU A 40 -2.44 -32.23 -0.55
N VAL A 41 -2.86 -33.05 0.42
CA VAL A 41 -3.71 -32.66 1.56
C VAL A 41 -2.98 -31.71 2.53
N ASP A 42 -1.68 -31.92 2.78
CA ASP A 42 -0.88 -31.07 3.65
C ASP A 42 -0.56 -29.72 2.99
N GLN A 43 -0.35 -29.72 1.67
CA GLN A 43 -0.19 -28.49 0.88
C GLN A 43 -1.50 -27.70 0.82
N VAL A 44 -2.63 -28.37 0.62
CA VAL A 44 -3.96 -27.74 0.65
C VAL A 44 -4.26 -27.19 2.05
N ARG A 45 -3.90 -27.90 3.12
CA ARG A 45 -4.03 -27.41 4.50
C ARG A 45 -3.14 -26.20 4.77
N ALA A 46 -1.90 -26.21 4.30
CA ALA A 46 -0.98 -25.09 4.42
C ALA A 46 -1.44 -23.87 3.62
N MET A 47 -2.01 -24.06 2.41
CA MET A 47 -2.64 -22.99 1.64
C MET A 47 -3.90 -22.45 2.31
N ALA A 48 -4.74 -23.31 2.88
CA ALA A 48 -5.94 -22.89 3.60
C ALA A 48 -5.58 -22.07 4.85
N GLY A 49 -4.55 -22.47 5.60
CA GLY A 49 -4.02 -21.70 6.74
C GLY A 49 -3.54 -20.32 6.32
N ARG A 50 -2.78 -20.23 5.21
CA ARG A 50 -2.31 -18.95 4.67
C ARG A 50 -3.44 -18.06 4.15
N LEU A 51 -4.47 -18.63 3.53
CA LEU A 51 -5.65 -17.90 3.07
C LEU A 51 -6.48 -17.37 4.24
N LEU A 52 -6.57 -18.13 5.34
CA LEU A 52 -7.25 -17.71 6.57
C LEU A 52 -6.49 -16.56 7.26
N ASP A 53 -5.16 -16.63 7.34
CA ASP A 53 -4.36 -15.54 7.90
C ASP A 53 -4.48 -14.24 7.09
N VAL A 54 -4.49 -14.32 5.76
CA VAL A 54 -4.70 -13.16 4.87
C VAL A 54 -6.11 -12.57 4.99
N SER A 55 -7.11 -13.40 5.30
CA SER A 55 -8.51 -12.97 5.43
C SER A 55 -8.83 -12.20 6.72
N SER A 56 -7.94 -12.22 7.72
CA SER A 56 -8.14 -11.48 8.97
C SER A 56 -7.89 -9.97 8.84
N ALA A 57 -7.24 -9.51 7.76
CA ALA A 57 -6.83 -8.12 7.59
C ALA A 57 -7.85 -7.23 6.84
N ALA A 58 -8.88 -7.81 6.21
CA ALA A 58 -9.92 -7.06 5.51
C ALA A 58 -11.21 -7.89 5.54
N GLY A 59 -12.32 -7.33 6.05
CA GLY A 59 -13.59 -8.04 6.34
C GLY A 59 -14.26 -8.75 5.15
N VAL A 60 -13.70 -9.86 4.68
CA VAL A 60 -14.15 -10.68 3.53
C VAL A 60 -14.38 -12.15 3.95
N ALA A 61 -14.48 -12.44 5.26
CA ALA A 61 -14.53 -13.80 5.80
C ALA A 61 -15.70 -14.67 5.28
N GLY A 62 -16.84 -14.07 4.92
CA GLY A 62 -18.00 -14.84 4.44
C GLY A 62 -17.83 -15.40 3.02
N ARG A 63 -17.14 -14.65 2.13
CA ARG A 63 -16.96 -15.05 0.72
C ARG A 63 -15.87 -16.09 0.55
N THR A 64 -14.85 -16.10 1.41
CA THR A 64 -13.72 -17.05 1.32
C THR A 64 -14.10 -18.46 1.75
N LEU A 65 -14.96 -18.61 2.77
CA LEU A 65 -15.37 -19.92 3.29
C LEU A 65 -16.33 -20.66 2.35
N GLU A 66 -17.27 -19.94 1.74
CA GLU A 66 -18.20 -20.51 0.74
C GLU A 66 -17.43 -20.99 -0.50
N MET A 67 -16.42 -20.24 -0.94
CA MET A 67 -15.62 -20.56 -2.12
C MET A 67 -14.63 -21.69 -1.85
N ALA A 68 -14.03 -21.76 -0.66
CA ALA A 68 -13.26 -22.93 -0.22
C ALA A 68 -14.10 -24.21 -0.26
N SER A 69 -15.39 -24.12 0.12
CA SER A 69 -16.33 -25.23 0.03
C SER A 69 -16.64 -25.64 -1.42
N LYS A 70 -16.74 -24.68 -2.34
CA LYS A 70 -16.97 -24.94 -3.78
C LYS A 70 -15.76 -25.58 -4.44
N VAL A 71 -14.55 -25.08 -4.17
CA VAL A 71 -13.28 -25.67 -4.63
C VAL A 71 -13.13 -27.09 -4.10
N SER A 72 -13.42 -27.31 -2.81
CA SER A 72 -13.35 -28.65 -2.21
C SER A 72 -14.35 -29.63 -2.82
N ARG A 73 -15.58 -29.21 -3.14
CA ARG A 73 -16.56 -30.07 -3.82
C ARG A 73 -16.14 -30.38 -5.25
N ALA A 74 -15.74 -29.38 -6.02
CA ALA A 74 -15.28 -29.57 -7.40
C ALA A 74 -14.07 -30.54 -7.47
N LEU A 75 -13.17 -30.51 -6.47
CA LEU A 75 -12.08 -31.49 -6.36
C LEU A 75 -12.58 -32.89 -6.01
N LEU A 76 -13.52 -33.02 -5.06
CA LEU A 76 -14.13 -34.31 -4.69
C LEU A 76 -14.89 -34.95 -5.87
N ASP A 77 -15.52 -34.13 -6.71
CA ASP A 77 -16.29 -34.54 -7.88
C ASP A 77 -15.41 -34.79 -9.13
N GLY A 78 -14.08 -34.69 -9.00
CA GLY A 78 -13.13 -34.89 -10.10
C GLY A 78 -13.11 -33.75 -11.14
N GLN A 79 -13.76 -32.62 -10.85
CA GLN A 79 -13.85 -31.44 -11.72
C GLN A 79 -12.69 -30.47 -11.46
N ALA A 80 -11.46 -30.91 -11.77
CA ALA A 80 -10.25 -30.13 -11.53
C ALA A 80 -10.24 -28.76 -12.24
N ILE A 81 -10.87 -28.66 -13.41
CA ILE A 81 -10.98 -27.38 -14.17
C ILE A 81 -11.90 -26.40 -13.44
N GLU A 82 -12.99 -26.85 -12.84
CA GLU A 82 -13.89 -25.97 -12.07
C GLU A 82 -13.25 -25.53 -10.75
N ALA A 83 -12.52 -26.43 -10.08
CA ALA A 83 -11.71 -26.06 -8.93
C ALA A 83 -10.67 -24.98 -9.28
N ALA A 84 -9.98 -25.13 -10.42
CA ALA A 84 -9.03 -24.14 -10.91
C ALA A 84 -9.70 -22.82 -11.30
N SER A 85 -10.89 -22.87 -11.91
CA SER A 85 -11.70 -21.69 -12.28
C SER A 85 -12.11 -20.88 -11.04
N GLU A 86 -12.54 -21.56 -9.96
CA GLU A 86 -12.92 -20.88 -8.73
C GLU A 86 -11.71 -20.29 -7.98
N VAL A 87 -10.57 -20.98 -8.00
CA VAL A 87 -9.31 -20.39 -7.51
C VAL A 87 -8.92 -19.18 -8.36
N LEU A 88 -9.06 -19.27 -9.69
CA LEU A 88 -8.72 -18.18 -10.60
C LEU A 88 -9.61 -16.95 -10.38
N ARG A 89 -10.90 -17.12 -10.10
CA ARG A 89 -11.81 -16.02 -9.72
C ARG A 89 -11.46 -15.36 -8.39
N VAL A 90 -10.76 -16.07 -7.49
CA VAL A 90 -10.27 -15.51 -6.22
C VAL A 90 -8.96 -14.74 -6.42
N VAL A 91 -8.12 -15.21 -7.33
CA VAL A 91 -6.82 -14.58 -7.61
C VAL A 91 -6.96 -13.39 -8.56
N LEU A 92 -7.90 -13.43 -9.50
CA LEU A 92 -8.17 -12.32 -10.40
C LEU A 92 -9.10 -11.28 -9.75
N PRO A 93 -8.80 -9.98 -9.92
CA PRO A 93 -9.72 -8.94 -9.53
C PRO A 93 -11.06 -9.09 -10.26
N SER A 94 -12.14 -8.82 -9.55
CA SER A 94 -13.47 -8.73 -10.16
C SER A 94 -13.49 -7.61 -11.22
N ALA A 95 -14.43 -7.69 -12.18
CA ALA A 95 -14.56 -6.65 -13.21
C ALA A 95 -14.78 -5.25 -12.62
N ALA A 96 -15.47 -5.15 -11.48
CA ALA A 96 -15.66 -3.90 -10.75
C ALA A 96 -14.34 -3.36 -10.15
N GLU A 97 -13.52 -4.24 -9.58
CA GLU A 97 -12.19 -3.88 -9.06
C GLU A 97 -11.25 -3.46 -10.19
N SER A 98 -11.21 -4.18 -11.30
CA SER A 98 -10.43 -3.78 -12.48
C SER A 98 -10.85 -2.42 -13.03
N ALA A 99 -12.15 -2.13 -13.07
CA ALA A 99 -12.65 -0.81 -13.48
C ALA A 99 -12.24 0.30 -12.49
N ALA A 100 -12.25 0.03 -11.18
CA ALA A 100 -11.78 0.96 -10.15
C ALA A 100 -10.27 1.23 -10.29
N TRP A 101 -9.46 0.20 -10.57
CA TRP A 101 -8.03 0.34 -10.79
C TRP A 101 -7.75 1.17 -12.05
N ALA A 102 -8.45 0.93 -13.14
CA ALA A 102 -8.33 1.72 -14.37
C ALA A 102 -8.69 3.20 -14.13
N LYS A 103 -9.79 3.47 -13.41
CA LYS A 103 -10.18 4.84 -13.05
C LYS A 103 -9.11 5.52 -12.19
N THR A 104 -8.57 4.81 -11.21
CA THR A 104 -7.54 5.31 -10.30
C THR A 104 -6.23 5.57 -11.04
N GLY A 105 -5.78 4.64 -11.87
CA GLY A 105 -4.60 4.79 -12.74
C GLY A 105 -4.71 5.99 -13.66
N ALA A 106 -5.89 6.21 -14.26
CA ALA A 106 -6.14 7.38 -15.09
C ALA A 106 -6.09 8.71 -14.29
N VAL A 107 -6.49 8.72 -13.01
CA VAL A 107 -6.32 9.89 -12.13
C VAL A 107 -4.84 10.16 -11.89
N VAL A 108 -4.06 9.14 -11.53
CA VAL A 108 -2.62 9.27 -11.27
C VAL A 108 -1.88 9.77 -12.52
N ARG A 109 -2.17 9.18 -13.68
CA ARG A 109 -1.60 9.60 -14.97
C ARG A 109 -1.83 11.08 -15.26
N ARG A 110 -3.07 11.55 -15.14
CA ARG A 110 -3.41 12.97 -15.37
C ARG A 110 -2.67 13.89 -14.40
N MET A 111 -2.50 13.48 -13.14
CA MET A 111 -1.79 14.26 -12.14
C MET A 111 -0.29 14.28 -12.41
N ARG A 112 0.30 13.15 -12.80
CA ARG A 112 1.69 13.05 -13.23
C ARG A 112 1.98 13.96 -14.43
N GLU A 113 1.17 13.87 -15.48
CA GLU A 113 1.31 14.69 -16.69
C GLU A 113 1.17 16.18 -16.38
N ARG A 114 0.24 16.55 -15.49
CA ARG A 114 0.09 17.94 -15.01
C ARG A 114 1.31 18.44 -14.22
N ALA A 115 1.95 17.55 -13.47
CA ALA A 115 3.18 17.85 -12.75
C ALA A 115 4.42 17.91 -13.66
N GLY A 116 4.27 17.64 -14.97
CA GLY A 116 5.39 17.61 -15.90
C GLY A 116 6.35 16.44 -15.70
N LEU A 117 5.94 15.41 -14.95
CA LEU A 117 6.78 14.26 -14.62
C LEU A 117 6.64 13.15 -15.65
N THR A 118 7.73 12.51 -16.01
CA THR A 118 7.75 11.23 -16.73
C THR A 118 7.42 10.07 -15.78
N ILE A 119 7.08 8.90 -16.35
CA ILE A 119 6.84 7.66 -15.56
C ILE A 119 8.07 7.32 -14.70
N ALA A 120 9.27 7.45 -15.27
CA ALA A 120 10.53 7.18 -14.58
C ALA A 120 10.78 8.18 -13.44
N GLU A 121 10.61 9.47 -13.69
CA GLU A 121 10.77 10.51 -12.66
C GLU A 121 9.78 10.34 -11.52
N LEU A 122 8.52 10.02 -11.82
CA LEU A 122 7.54 9.70 -10.79
C LEU A 122 7.99 8.47 -10.00
N GLY A 123 8.38 7.38 -10.66
CA GLY A 123 8.84 6.15 -10.02
C GLY A 123 10.00 6.38 -9.04
N VAL A 124 10.97 7.23 -9.42
CA VAL A 124 12.06 7.65 -8.53
C VAL A 124 11.53 8.50 -7.37
N ALA A 125 10.65 9.47 -7.64
CA ALA A 125 10.12 10.38 -6.63
C ALA A 125 9.28 9.66 -5.54
N ILE A 126 8.63 8.54 -5.88
CA ILE A 126 7.89 7.70 -4.93
C ILE A 126 8.68 6.46 -4.45
N ASP A 127 10.00 6.44 -4.67
CA ASP A 127 10.91 5.38 -4.20
C ASP A 127 10.44 3.96 -4.58
N LEU A 128 10.03 3.77 -5.84
CA LEU A 128 9.69 2.46 -6.36
C LEU A 128 10.95 1.70 -6.80
N LYS A 129 11.10 0.46 -6.33
CA LYS A 129 12.19 -0.45 -6.76
C LYS A 129 12.14 -0.77 -8.25
N ASP A 130 10.94 -0.78 -8.83
CA ASP A 130 10.70 -1.04 -10.25
C ASP A 130 9.81 0.06 -10.85
N PRO A 131 10.35 0.93 -11.71
CA PRO A 131 9.59 2.00 -12.36
C PRO A 131 8.44 1.49 -13.25
N SER A 132 8.48 0.25 -13.74
CA SER A 132 7.41 -0.33 -14.57
C SER A 132 6.09 -0.48 -13.80
N LEU A 133 6.15 -0.49 -12.46
CA LEU A 133 4.97 -0.51 -11.60
C LEU A 133 4.11 0.74 -11.76
N VAL A 134 4.71 1.89 -12.08
CA VAL A 134 3.95 3.13 -12.37
C VAL A 134 3.15 2.96 -13.65
N GLU A 135 3.73 2.33 -14.67
CA GLU A 135 3.01 2.04 -15.92
C GLU A 135 1.88 1.02 -15.70
N ALA A 136 2.12 -0.02 -14.91
CA ALA A 136 1.09 -0.98 -14.53
C ALA A 136 -0.06 -0.31 -13.74
N LEU A 137 0.27 0.60 -12.83
CA LEU A 137 -0.68 1.42 -12.07
C LEU A 137 -1.54 2.29 -12.98
N GLU A 138 -0.91 3.09 -13.85
CA GLU A 138 -1.60 4.04 -14.75
C GLU A 138 -2.52 3.35 -15.74
N ASN A 139 -2.18 2.12 -16.14
CA ASN A 139 -2.99 1.29 -17.01
C ASN A 139 -4.04 0.43 -16.26
N GLY A 140 -4.17 0.57 -14.94
CA GLY A 140 -5.15 -0.15 -14.13
C GLY A 140 -4.85 -1.64 -13.94
N ARG A 141 -3.60 -2.06 -14.16
CA ARG A 141 -3.14 -3.44 -13.98
C ARG A 141 -2.61 -3.72 -12.58
N LEU A 142 -2.44 -2.68 -11.77
CA LEU A 142 -1.94 -2.75 -10.40
C LEU A 142 -2.89 -2.00 -9.46
N ALA A 143 -3.27 -2.65 -8.35
CA ALA A 143 -4.00 -2.00 -7.28
C ALA A 143 -3.12 -0.95 -6.58
N VAL A 144 -3.70 0.18 -6.20
CA VAL A 144 -2.99 1.20 -5.42
C VAL A 144 -3.13 0.87 -3.93
N SER A 145 -2.02 0.51 -3.29
CA SER A 145 -2.00 0.33 -1.83
C SER A 145 -2.14 1.68 -1.12
N PHE A 146 -2.62 1.68 0.12
CA PHE A 146 -2.72 2.92 0.90
C PHE A 146 -1.36 3.60 1.12
N GLU A 147 -0.32 2.80 1.32
CA GLU A 147 1.05 3.29 1.44
C GLU A 147 1.52 3.99 0.16
N LEU A 148 1.21 3.41 -1.01
CA LEU A 148 1.49 4.02 -2.30
C LEU A 148 0.69 5.32 -2.52
N ILE A 149 -0.55 5.40 -2.02
CA ILE A 149 -1.34 6.64 -2.01
C ILE A 149 -0.62 7.73 -1.22
N LEU A 150 -0.03 7.41 -0.06
CA LEU A 150 0.72 8.37 0.75
C LEU A 150 1.98 8.86 0.03
N ARG A 151 2.72 7.96 -0.63
CA ARG A 151 3.88 8.36 -1.45
C ARG A 151 3.49 9.24 -2.62
N LEU A 152 2.43 8.87 -3.33
CA LEU A 152 1.88 9.67 -4.43
C LEU A 152 1.44 11.06 -3.94
N ALA A 153 0.86 11.16 -2.74
CA ALA A 153 0.46 12.44 -2.15
C ALA A 153 1.67 13.33 -1.85
N ALA A 154 2.80 12.75 -1.44
CA ALA A 154 4.03 13.51 -1.18
C ALA A 154 4.58 14.18 -2.46
N VAL A 155 4.39 13.56 -3.62
CA VAL A 155 4.89 14.06 -4.91
C VAL A 155 3.83 14.85 -5.67
N LEU A 156 2.69 14.23 -5.97
CA LEU A 156 1.63 14.77 -6.81
C LEU A 156 0.63 15.63 -6.03
N GLY A 157 0.56 15.46 -4.70
CA GLY A 157 -0.35 16.17 -3.80
C GLY A 157 0.23 17.45 -3.20
N ARG A 158 1.35 17.99 -3.69
CA ARG A 158 2.11 19.11 -3.08
C ARG A 158 1.26 20.33 -2.68
N GLN A 159 0.16 20.60 -3.40
CA GLN A 159 -0.76 21.71 -3.12
C GLN A 159 -1.82 21.35 -2.05
N ASP A 160 -2.30 20.11 -2.01
CA ASP A 160 -3.31 19.61 -1.08
C ASP A 160 -3.12 18.10 -0.82
N PRO A 161 -2.16 17.71 0.02
CA PRO A 161 -1.82 16.30 0.22
C PRO A 161 -2.95 15.54 0.93
N ILE A 162 -3.71 16.21 1.79
CA ILE A 162 -4.82 15.60 2.53
C ILE A 162 -5.99 15.35 1.59
N GLY A 163 -6.39 16.35 0.79
CA GLY A 163 -7.43 16.18 -0.21
C GLY A 163 -7.05 15.13 -1.26
N PHE A 164 -5.77 15.05 -1.64
CA PHE A 164 -5.24 14.01 -2.51
C PHE A 164 -5.46 12.61 -1.91
N VAL A 165 -5.00 12.36 -0.68
CA VAL A 165 -5.13 11.05 -0.02
C VAL A 165 -6.59 10.66 0.10
N MET A 166 -7.47 11.57 0.53
CA MET A 166 -8.91 11.28 0.66
C MET A 166 -9.55 10.94 -0.69
N GLY A 167 -9.32 11.78 -1.71
CA GLY A 167 -9.91 11.60 -3.03
C GLY A 167 -9.43 10.33 -3.73
N LEU A 168 -8.14 10.03 -3.62
CA LEU A 168 -7.56 8.84 -4.21
C LEU A 168 -7.98 7.58 -3.44
N THR A 169 -8.02 7.60 -2.11
CA THR A 169 -8.51 6.47 -1.29
C THR A 169 -9.97 6.14 -1.60
N ARG A 170 -10.84 7.15 -1.69
CA ARG A 170 -12.25 6.96 -2.06
C ARG A 170 -12.43 6.34 -3.44
N THR A 171 -11.54 6.65 -4.38
CA THR A 171 -11.60 6.10 -5.75
C THR A 171 -10.98 4.70 -5.83
N ALA A 172 -9.87 4.47 -5.13
CA ALA A 172 -9.10 3.23 -5.18
C ALA A 172 -9.73 2.11 -4.35
N ASN A 173 -10.26 2.44 -3.17
CA ASN A 173 -10.85 1.48 -2.24
C ASN A 173 -12.02 2.10 -1.45
N PRO A 174 -13.26 2.03 -1.99
CA PRO A 174 -14.44 2.59 -1.34
C PRO A 174 -14.75 1.98 0.04
N GLU A 175 -14.49 0.69 0.23
CA GLU A 175 -14.72 0.00 1.51
C GLU A 175 -13.75 0.50 2.58
N LEU A 176 -12.45 0.66 2.23
CA LEU A 176 -11.48 1.27 3.13
C LEU A 176 -11.87 2.71 3.49
N TRP A 177 -12.32 3.50 2.51
CA TRP A 177 -12.80 4.85 2.76
C TRP A 177 -13.97 4.88 3.75
N LYS A 178 -14.93 3.97 3.60
CA LYS A 178 -16.06 3.83 4.53
C LYS A 178 -15.62 3.50 5.95
N SER A 179 -14.68 2.56 6.12
CA SER A 179 -14.10 2.24 7.43
C SER A 179 -13.41 3.46 8.06
N LEU A 180 -12.68 4.26 7.26
CA LEU A 180 -12.05 5.49 7.74
C LEU A 180 -13.09 6.56 8.13
N GLU A 181 -14.21 6.66 7.40
CA GLU A 181 -15.32 7.55 7.76
C GLU A 181 -16.00 7.14 9.07
N GLU A 182 -16.22 5.84 9.28
CA GLU A 182 -16.78 5.28 10.51
C GLU A 182 -15.88 5.55 11.72
N LEU A 183 -14.55 5.47 11.54
CA LEU A 183 -13.56 5.87 12.54
C LEU A 183 -13.46 7.40 12.75
N GLY A 184 -14.19 8.19 11.97
CA GLY A 184 -14.23 9.65 12.11
C GLY A 184 -13.12 10.42 11.40
N VAL A 185 -12.26 9.76 10.61
CA VAL A 185 -11.20 10.42 9.83
C VAL A 185 -11.79 11.44 8.87
N GLY A 186 -12.92 11.09 8.23
CA GLY A 186 -13.65 12.03 7.37
C GLY A 186 -14.14 13.28 8.12
N LYS A 187 -14.54 13.16 9.39
CA LYS A 187 -15.03 14.28 10.21
C LYS A 187 -13.91 15.20 10.68
N LEU A 188 -12.76 14.63 11.08
CA LEU A 188 -11.56 15.40 11.45
C LEU A 188 -11.10 16.29 10.29
N VAL A 189 -11.11 15.74 9.07
CA VAL A 189 -10.76 16.54 7.90
C VAL A 189 -11.84 17.55 7.57
N LEU A 190 -13.14 17.19 7.55
CA LEU A 190 -14.23 18.13 7.23
C LEU A 190 -14.25 19.37 8.14
N GLN A 191 -13.92 19.21 9.42
CA GLN A 191 -13.80 20.33 10.36
C GLN A 191 -12.61 21.25 9.99
N SER A 192 -11.52 20.68 9.49
CA SER A 192 -10.30 21.40 9.07
C SER A 192 -10.24 21.76 7.57
N VAL A 193 -11.21 21.35 6.73
CA VAL A 193 -11.18 21.63 5.27
C VAL A 193 -11.07 23.13 5.00
N ARG A 194 -11.82 23.95 5.74
CA ARG A 194 -11.78 25.41 5.58
C ARG A 194 -10.44 25.99 6.00
N GLU A 195 -9.84 25.45 7.06
CA GLU A 195 -8.52 25.87 7.57
C GLU A 195 -7.42 25.47 6.57
N HIS A 196 -7.50 24.26 6.02
CA HIS A 196 -6.60 23.79 4.99
C HIS A 196 -6.70 24.58 3.69
N GLN A 197 -7.86 25.17 3.34
CA GLN A 197 -7.93 26.05 2.17
C GLN A 197 -7.00 27.25 2.28
N PHE A 198 -6.86 27.85 3.47
CA PHE A 198 -5.89 28.92 3.71
C PHE A 198 -4.45 28.42 3.59
N VAL A 199 -4.14 27.25 4.16
CA VAL A 199 -2.82 26.62 4.01
C VAL A 199 -2.52 26.28 2.55
N ASN A 200 -3.53 25.88 1.78
CA ASN A 200 -3.37 25.53 0.38
C ASN A 200 -3.09 26.76 -0.49
N VAL A 201 -3.60 27.95 -0.14
CA VAL A 201 -3.20 29.22 -0.80
C VAL A 201 -1.68 29.40 -0.67
N TYR A 202 -1.14 29.26 0.54
CA TYR A 202 0.32 29.30 0.76
C TYR A 202 1.04 28.20 -0.04
N ARG A 203 0.59 26.94 0.05
CA ARG A 203 1.20 25.81 -0.65
C ARG A 203 1.08 25.86 -2.18
N SER A 204 0.17 26.66 -2.73
CA SER A 204 0.02 26.80 -4.17
C SER A 204 1.08 27.70 -4.81
N ASN A 205 1.77 28.51 -3.99
CA ASN A 205 2.83 29.41 -4.42
C ASN A 205 4.19 28.79 -4.10
N ASP A 206 4.97 28.49 -5.13
CA ASP A 206 6.29 27.88 -4.97
C ASP A 206 7.32 28.87 -4.41
N ASP A 207 7.25 30.14 -4.83
CA ASP A 207 8.12 31.22 -4.33
C ASP A 207 7.85 31.50 -2.85
N ALA A 208 6.61 31.31 -2.39
CA ALA A 208 6.26 31.45 -0.97
C ALA A 208 7.02 30.47 -0.05
N ARG A 209 7.59 29.39 -0.60
CA ARG A 209 8.41 28.43 0.17
C ARG A 209 9.87 28.82 0.28
N THR A 210 10.32 29.79 -0.50
CA THR A 210 11.71 30.27 -0.50
C THR A 210 11.87 31.59 0.24
N LEU A 211 10.79 32.13 0.82
CA LEU A 211 10.80 33.35 1.60
C LEU A 211 11.74 33.23 2.81
N SER A 212 12.48 34.31 3.09
CA SER A 212 13.15 34.46 4.37
C SER A 212 12.14 34.59 5.52
N ASP A 213 12.60 34.43 6.76
CA ASP A 213 11.73 34.61 7.93
C ASP A 213 11.15 36.04 7.98
N GLU A 214 11.93 37.05 7.58
CA GLU A 214 11.49 38.44 7.50
C GLU A 214 10.42 38.64 6.42
N GLU A 215 10.65 38.14 5.20
CA GLU A 215 9.70 38.25 4.09
C GLU A 215 8.40 37.49 4.41
N PHE A 216 8.51 36.32 5.04
CA PHE A 216 7.36 35.55 5.50
C PHE A 216 6.56 36.31 6.56
N ALA A 217 7.22 36.92 7.54
CA ALA A 217 6.56 37.72 8.58
C ALA A 217 5.82 38.92 7.98
N GLU A 218 6.41 39.61 6.99
CA GLU A 218 5.77 40.74 6.31
C GLU A 218 4.52 40.30 5.54
N ILE A 219 4.61 39.23 4.75
CA ILE A 219 3.48 38.67 3.99
C ILE A 219 2.38 38.14 4.93
N LEU A 220 2.76 37.51 6.05
CA LEU A 220 1.81 37.05 7.06
C LEU A 220 1.06 38.24 7.68
N GLY A 221 1.77 39.30 8.04
CA GLY A 221 1.17 40.53 8.59
C GLY A 221 0.19 41.18 7.61
N PHE A 222 0.56 41.28 6.33
CA PHE A 222 -0.33 41.76 5.27
C PHE A 222 -1.59 40.89 5.14
N THR A 223 -1.42 39.57 5.13
CA THR A 223 -2.53 38.60 5.00
C THR A 223 -3.49 38.70 6.20
N GLN A 224 -2.95 38.87 7.40
CA GLN A 224 -3.73 39.04 8.62
C GLN A 224 -4.56 40.34 8.58
N ALA A 225 -3.94 41.46 8.20
CA ALA A 225 -4.64 42.74 8.04
C ALA A 225 -5.75 42.68 6.97
N ALA A 226 -5.49 42.02 5.83
CA ALA A 226 -6.48 41.81 4.79
C ALA A 226 -7.67 40.97 5.27
N PHE A 227 -7.41 39.91 6.05
CA PHE A 227 -8.45 39.07 6.62
C PHE A 227 -9.31 39.83 7.65
N GLU A 228 -8.69 40.60 8.54
CA GLU A 228 -9.37 41.46 9.49
C GLU A 228 -10.27 42.49 8.78
N MET A 229 -9.77 43.10 7.71
CA MET A 229 -10.54 44.03 6.89
C MET A 229 -11.77 43.36 6.26
N ALA A 230 -11.61 42.16 5.69
CA ALA A 230 -12.72 41.39 5.12
C ALA A 230 -13.78 41.05 6.18
N MET A 231 -13.35 40.68 7.39
CA MET A 231 -14.25 40.38 8.51
C MET A 231 -14.97 41.62 9.02
N ALA A 232 -14.30 42.77 9.10
CA ALA A 232 -14.90 44.05 9.44
C ALA A 232 -15.95 44.48 8.40
N GLN A 233 -15.67 44.32 7.11
CA GLN A 233 -16.62 44.60 6.03
C GLN A 233 -17.86 43.70 6.12
N ARG A 234 -17.66 42.39 6.38
CA ARG A 234 -18.76 41.45 6.61
C ARG A 234 -19.63 41.86 7.79
N ALA A 235 -19.03 42.31 8.89
CA ALA A 235 -19.76 42.78 10.07
C ALA A 235 -20.62 44.02 9.74
N ARG A 236 -20.05 45.00 9.03
CA ARG A 236 -20.76 46.20 8.55
C ARG A 236 -21.95 45.84 7.65
N TYR A 237 -21.76 44.91 6.72
CA TYR A 237 -22.84 44.44 5.83
C TYR A 237 -23.97 43.71 6.57
N ARG A 238 -23.65 42.95 7.63
CA ARG A 238 -24.68 42.32 8.47
C ARG A 238 -25.46 43.32 9.31
N ALA A 239 -24.80 44.37 9.81
CA ALA A 239 -25.44 45.44 10.54
C ALA A 239 -26.40 46.24 9.65
N SER A 240 -25.99 46.57 8.41
CA SER A 240 -26.86 47.28 7.46
C SER A 240 -28.06 46.46 6.99
N ARG A 241 -27.92 45.13 6.86
CA ARG A 241 -29.03 44.22 6.54
C ARG A 241 -30.01 43.95 7.70
N ARG A 242 -29.63 44.31 8.93
CA ARG A 242 -30.50 44.23 10.12
C ARG A 242 -31.25 45.54 10.42
N GLY A 243 -31.15 46.56 9.57
CA GLY A 243 -31.88 47.83 9.68
C GLY A 243 -33.42 47.68 9.58
N PRO A 244 -34.18 48.70 10.01
CA PRO A 244 -35.38 48.56 10.85
C PRO A 244 -36.60 48.03 10.08
N ALA A 245 -36.94 46.76 10.29
CA ALA A 245 -38.20 46.18 9.80
C ALA A 245 -38.92 45.35 10.88
N ALA A 246 -38.72 45.71 12.15
CA ALA A 246 -39.36 45.03 13.29
C ALA A 246 -39.96 46.00 14.32
N ASP A 247 -40.17 47.27 13.96
CA ASP A 247 -40.70 48.30 14.87
C ASP A 247 -41.86 49.10 14.24
N VAL A 248 -42.71 48.41 13.47
CA VAL A 248 -44.02 48.92 13.04
C VAL A 248 -45.07 47.84 13.28
N ALA A 249 -45.40 47.62 14.54
CA ALA A 249 -46.64 46.99 14.98
C ALA A 249 -46.94 47.43 16.41
N GLN A 250 -47.54 48.62 16.54
CA GLN A 250 -48.42 49.00 17.65
C GLN A 250 -49.74 49.44 17.06
#